data_AF-A0A1S2PYT2-F1
#
_entry.id   AF-A0A1S2PYT2-F1
#
_cell.length_a   1.000
_cell.length_b   1.000
_cell.length_c   1.000
_cell.angle_alpha   90.00
_cell.angle_beta   90.00
_cell.angle_gamma   90.00
#
_symmetry.space_group_name_H-M   'P 1'
#
loop_
_entity.id
_entity.type
_entity.pdbx_description
1 polymer ?
#
loop_
_entity_poly.entity_id
_entity_poly.type
_entity_poly.pdbx_seq_one_letter_code
_entity_poly.pdbx_strand_id
1 'polypeptide(L)'
;MEMTFGRRLAQVGAITVCAAALAACGTSSRSYNVSGAPGGDSAACSGLVGKAPQKLGGHERNDSGQKGVAVWGDGDVVLRCGNISDVPESASCTSVKGVDWVVNEKKTHDGVKTVLSYGRSPSAEVTMSERIKDKDAVIGEVSGIVSGLAKQKACTKQG
;
A
#
# COMPACT_ATOMS: atom_id res chain seq x y z
N MET A 1 75.18 44.27 -27.18
CA MET A 1 75.50 43.88 -25.80
C MET A 1 74.21 43.99 -25.01
N GLU A 2 73.87 42.95 -24.26
CA GLU A 2 72.58 42.66 -23.60
C GLU A 2 71.83 43.85 -23.00
N MET A 3 70.49 43.75 -22.93
CA MET A 3 69.72 43.83 -21.67
C MET A 3 68.21 43.54 -21.87
N THR A 4 67.77 42.41 -21.30
CA THR A 4 66.73 42.33 -20.25
C THR A 4 65.21 42.39 -20.58
N PHE A 5 64.53 41.31 -20.14
CA PHE A 5 63.26 41.24 -19.40
C PHE A 5 61.91 41.03 -20.10
N GLY A 6 61.14 40.06 -19.58
CA GLY A 6 59.69 40.18 -19.46
C GLY A 6 58.89 38.90 -19.74
N ARG A 7 58.75 38.03 -18.73
CA ARG A 7 57.75 36.94 -18.72
C ARG A 7 56.35 37.52 -18.92
N ARG A 8 55.61 37.03 -19.94
CA ARG A 8 54.15 37.15 -20.03
C ARG A 8 53.56 35.74 -19.95
N LEU A 9 52.93 35.47 -18.81
CA LEU A 9 52.16 34.26 -18.51
C LEU A 9 50.78 34.31 -19.19
N ALA A 10 50.20 33.11 -19.34
CA ALA A 10 48.77 32.80 -19.46
C ALA A 10 48.13 33.16 -20.82
N GLN A 11 47.25 32.36 -21.43
CA GLN A 11 46.28 31.43 -20.87
C GLN A 11 45.80 30.53 -22.03
N VAL A 12 46.08 29.23 -22.01
CA VAL A 12 45.51 28.29 -23.00
C VAL A 12 44.10 27.93 -22.54
N GLY A 13 43.12 28.32 -23.35
CA GLY A 13 41.72 27.98 -23.15
C GLY A 13 41.47 26.50 -23.40
N ALA A 14 40.74 25.88 -22.48
CA ALA A 14 40.00 24.65 -22.73
C ALA A 14 38.68 24.77 -21.97
N ILE A 15 37.64 25.24 -22.66
CA ILE A 15 36.25 25.21 -22.16
C ILE A 15 35.77 23.78 -22.41
N THR A 16 35.88 22.93 -21.39
CA THR A 16 35.30 21.58 -21.40
C THR A 16 33.78 21.71 -21.19
N VAL A 17 33.01 21.52 -22.25
CA VAL A 17 31.53 21.44 -22.16
C VAL A 17 31.15 20.10 -21.54
N CYS A 18 30.87 20.10 -20.24
CA CYS A 18 30.23 18.96 -19.58
C CYS A 18 28.74 18.93 -19.95
N ALA A 19 28.38 18.15 -20.97
CA ALA A 19 26.98 17.81 -21.26
C ALA A 19 26.47 16.84 -20.17
N ALA A 20 25.97 17.39 -19.07
CA ALA A 20 25.27 16.61 -18.05
C ALA A 20 23.91 16.17 -18.63
N ALA A 21 23.84 14.94 -19.14
CA ALA A 21 22.58 14.27 -19.43
C ALA A 21 21.88 13.97 -18.10
N LEU A 22 21.08 14.93 -17.61
CA LEU A 22 20.07 14.70 -16.58
C LEU A 22 18.97 13.83 -17.23
N ALA A 23 19.21 12.53 -17.29
CA ALA A 23 18.15 11.56 -17.50
C ALA A 23 17.19 11.71 -16.31
N ALA A 24 16.07 12.39 -16.56
CA ALA A 24 15.00 12.59 -15.61
C ALA A 24 14.48 11.21 -15.15
N CYS A 25 14.96 10.74 -14.00
CA CYS A 25 14.28 9.73 -13.21
C CYS A 25 12.98 10.33 -12.67
N GLY A 26 12.00 10.50 -13.55
CA GLY A 26 10.63 10.79 -13.18
C GLY A 26 10.03 9.54 -12.53
N THR A 27 10.37 9.25 -11.28
CA THR A 27 9.54 8.36 -10.46
C THR A 27 8.28 9.13 -10.13
N SER A 28 7.31 9.12 -11.05
CA SER A 28 5.97 9.61 -10.79
C SER A 28 5.37 8.73 -9.70
N SER A 29 5.56 9.13 -8.44
CA SER A 29 4.85 8.55 -7.30
C SER A 29 3.37 8.81 -7.54
N ARG A 30 2.65 7.80 -8.05
CA ARG A 30 1.21 7.87 -8.24
C ARG A 30 0.60 8.01 -6.85
N SER A 31 0.15 9.21 -6.51
CA SER A 31 -0.48 9.47 -5.22
C SER A 31 -1.89 8.89 -5.26
N TYR A 32 -2.08 7.72 -4.66
CA TYR A 32 -3.41 7.23 -4.35
C TYR A 32 -3.99 8.11 -3.24
N ASN A 33 -5.23 8.57 -3.38
CA ASN A 33 -5.93 9.27 -2.30
C ASN A 33 -6.40 8.26 -1.25
N VAL A 34 -5.42 7.62 -0.61
CA VAL A 34 -5.59 6.62 0.44
C VAL A 34 -4.89 7.14 1.69
N SER A 35 -5.54 6.96 2.83
CA SER A 35 -4.97 7.33 4.13
C SER A 35 -4.53 6.08 4.89
N GLY A 36 -3.44 6.21 5.66
CA GLY A 36 -3.12 5.22 6.70
C GLY A 36 -4.27 5.05 7.70
N ALA A 37 -4.25 3.95 8.45
CA ALA A 37 -5.13 3.78 9.60
C ALA A 37 -4.36 4.10 10.90
N PRO A 38 -5.04 4.51 11.99
CA PRO A 38 -4.41 4.65 13.29
C PRO A 38 -3.63 3.38 13.68
N GLY A 39 -2.37 3.50 14.10
CA GLY A 39 -1.51 2.34 14.43
C GLY A 39 -1.02 1.52 13.21
N GLY A 40 -1.21 2.02 11.99
CA GLY A 40 -0.75 1.35 10.76
C GLY A 40 0.78 1.29 10.60
N ASP A 41 1.52 2.05 11.40
CA ASP A 41 2.98 2.03 11.53
C ASP A 41 3.51 0.90 12.43
N SER A 42 2.63 0.13 13.06
CA SER A 42 3.02 -1.01 13.91
C SER A 42 3.80 -2.09 13.14
N ALA A 43 4.62 -2.85 13.88
CA ALA A 43 5.38 -3.97 13.32
C ALA A 43 4.47 -5.06 12.72
N ALA A 44 3.29 -5.29 13.32
CA ALA A 44 2.29 -6.23 12.81
C ALA A 44 1.77 -5.80 11.43
N CYS A 45 1.42 -4.52 11.26
CA CYS A 45 0.96 -3.99 9.98
C CYS A 45 2.07 -3.95 8.92
N SER A 46 3.29 -3.61 9.32
CA SER A 46 4.46 -3.68 8.44
C SER A 46 4.71 -5.11 7.95
N GLY A 47 4.60 -6.11 8.84
CA GLY A 47 4.74 -7.53 8.50
C GLY A 47 3.63 -8.02 7.57
N LEU A 48 2.39 -7.58 7.76
CA LEU A 48 1.26 -7.91 6.88
C LEU A 48 1.46 -7.33 5.48
N VAL A 49 1.79 -6.04 5.37
CA VAL A 49 2.04 -5.36 4.09
C VAL A 49 3.29 -5.90 3.40
N GLY A 50 4.31 -6.31 4.16
CA GLY A 50 5.52 -6.94 3.63
C GLY A 50 5.26 -8.31 3.00
N LYS A 51 4.25 -9.04 3.46
CA LYS A 51 3.82 -10.33 2.90
C LYS A 51 2.79 -10.20 1.78
N ALA A 52 2.30 -8.99 1.51
CA ALA A 52 1.27 -8.75 0.51
C ALA A 52 1.80 -9.11 -0.90
N PRO A 53 0.99 -9.83 -1.71
CA PRO A 53 1.43 -10.33 -3.01
C PRO A 53 1.67 -9.20 -4.01
N GLN A 54 2.56 -9.43 -4.97
CA GLN A 54 2.84 -8.46 -6.05
C GLN A 54 1.68 -8.33 -7.04
N LYS A 55 0.81 -9.34 -7.15
CA LYS A 55 -0.43 -9.28 -7.93
C LYS A 55 -1.60 -9.73 -7.08
N LEU A 56 -2.76 -9.11 -7.24
CA LEU A 56 -3.99 -9.48 -6.53
C LEU A 56 -5.20 -9.12 -7.40
N GLY A 57 -6.14 -10.05 -7.57
CA GLY A 57 -7.34 -9.82 -8.38
C GLY A 57 -7.05 -9.44 -9.84
N GLY A 58 -5.90 -9.84 -10.39
CA GLY A 58 -5.45 -9.47 -11.74
C GLY A 58 -4.74 -8.12 -11.85
N HIS A 59 -4.53 -7.41 -10.74
CA HIS A 59 -3.89 -6.10 -10.71
C HIS A 59 -2.48 -6.16 -10.08
N GLU A 60 -1.55 -5.38 -10.63
CA GLU A 60 -0.21 -5.19 -10.06
C GLU A 60 -0.26 -4.35 -8.78
N ARG A 61 0.64 -4.64 -7.85
CA ARG A 61 0.81 -3.89 -6.61
C ARG A 61 1.52 -2.57 -6.88
N ASN A 62 1.08 -1.52 -6.19
CA ASN A 62 1.65 -0.19 -6.23
C ASN A 62 2.07 0.28 -4.84
N ASP A 63 3.03 1.21 -4.80
CA ASP A 63 3.38 1.91 -3.58
C ASP A 63 2.30 2.95 -3.25
N SER A 64 1.82 2.93 -2.01
CA SER A 64 0.84 3.88 -1.49
C SER A 64 1.49 5.11 -0.85
N GLY A 65 2.77 5.03 -0.49
CA GLY A 65 3.46 5.99 0.36
C GLY A 65 2.96 6.03 1.82
N GLN A 66 1.97 5.20 2.17
CA GLN A 66 1.31 5.19 3.48
C GLN A 66 1.70 3.95 4.29
N LYS A 67 1.88 4.13 5.61
CA LYS A 67 2.22 3.03 6.52
C LYS A 67 1.03 2.09 6.71
N GLY A 68 1.27 0.78 6.64
CA GLY A 68 0.22 -0.22 6.80
C GLY A 68 -0.76 -0.28 5.63
N VAL A 69 -0.41 0.26 4.45
CA VAL A 69 -1.29 0.28 3.28
C VAL A 69 -0.63 -0.39 2.07
N ALA A 70 -1.37 -1.30 1.43
CA ALA A 70 -1.03 -1.85 0.12
C ALA A 70 -2.15 -1.54 -0.88
N VAL A 71 -1.77 -1.18 -2.11
CA VAL A 71 -2.70 -0.82 -3.19
C VAL A 71 -2.40 -1.70 -4.39
N TRP A 72 -3.44 -2.15 -5.08
CA TRP A 72 -3.33 -2.83 -6.38
C TRP A 72 -4.17 -2.11 -7.43
N GLY A 73 -3.66 -2.09 -8.67
CA GLY A 73 -4.28 -1.36 -9.77
C GLY A 73 -4.33 0.14 -9.50
N ASP A 74 -5.35 0.82 -10.02
CA ASP A 74 -5.54 2.26 -9.78
C ASP A 74 -6.34 2.52 -8.47
N GLY A 75 -6.04 1.76 -7.41
CA GLY A 75 -6.87 1.74 -6.19
C GLY A 75 -8.02 0.75 -6.24
N ASP A 76 -7.95 -0.24 -7.13
CA ASP A 76 -8.97 -1.27 -7.32
C ASP A 76 -9.09 -2.22 -6.13
N VAL A 77 -7.96 -2.50 -5.49
CA VAL A 77 -7.92 -3.13 -4.19
C VAL A 77 -7.04 -2.29 -3.28
N VAL A 78 -7.55 -1.96 -2.10
CA VAL A 78 -6.79 -1.25 -1.06
C VAL A 78 -6.88 -2.07 0.22
N LEU A 79 -5.73 -2.48 0.74
CA LEU A 79 -5.59 -3.10 2.05
C LEU A 79 -5.03 -2.08 3.02
N ARG A 80 -5.74 -1.82 4.12
CA ARG A 80 -5.30 -0.96 5.22
C ARG A 80 -5.22 -1.78 6.50
N CYS A 81 -4.13 -1.66 7.24
CA CYS A 81 -3.97 -2.29 8.54
C CYS A 81 -3.87 -1.24 9.65
N GLY A 82 -4.56 -1.46 10.76
CA GLY A 82 -4.49 -0.60 11.94
C GLY A 82 -5.63 -0.85 12.92
N ASN A 83 -5.80 0.09 13.85
CA ASN A 83 -6.87 0.09 14.85
C ASN A 83 -8.16 0.61 14.21
N ILE A 84 -8.80 -0.22 13.39
CA ILE A 84 -10.03 0.09 12.67
C ILE A 84 -11.19 -0.63 13.38
N SER A 85 -12.19 0.15 13.80
CA SER A 85 -13.35 -0.31 14.60
C SER A 85 -14.64 0.42 14.19
N ASP A 86 -14.89 0.55 12.90
CA ASP A 86 -16.01 1.32 12.33
C ASP A 86 -17.23 0.48 11.93
N VAL A 87 -17.18 -0.82 12.18
CA VAL A 87 -18.26 -1.79 11.95
C VAL A 87 -19.07 -2.04 13.24
N PRO A 88 -20.40 -2.13 13.16
CA PRO A 88 -21.22 -2.49 14.32
C PRO A 88 -21.02 -3.96 14.71
N GLU A 89 -21.26 -4.30 15.98
CA GLU A 89 -21.18 -5.71 16.44
C GLU A 89 -22.21 -6.62 15.76
N SER A 90 -23.31 -6.06 15.26
CA SER A 90 -24.35 -6.76 14.51
C SER A 90 -24.00 -7.04 13.04
N ALA A 91 -22.82 -6.62 12.56
CA ALA A 91 -22.42 -6.83 11.18
C ALA A 91 -22.33 -8.33 10.83
N SER A 92 -22.82 -8.69 9.64
CA SER A 92 -22.75 -10.06 9.13
C SER A 92 -21.31 -10.55 9.07
N CYS A 93 -21.02 -11.64 9.76
CA CYS A 93 -19.68 -12.19 9.95
C CYS A 93 -19.53 -13.50 9.16
N THR A 94 -18.48 -13.60 8.33
CA THR A 94 -18.19 -14.80 7.51
C THR A 94 -16.73 -15.19 7.66
N SER A 95 -16.45 -16.49 7.77
CA SER A 95 -15.09 -17.00 7.89
C SER A 95 -14.53 -17.43 6.52
N VAL A 96 -13.36 -16.93 6.17
CA VAL A 96 -12.63 -17.29 4.95
C VAL A 96 -11.21 -17.66 5.34
N LYS A 97 -10.81 -18.92 5.09
CA LYS A 97 -9.49 -19.47 5.44
C LYS A 97 -9.04 -19.15 6.89
N GLY A 98 -9.95 -19.24 7.85
CA GLY A 98 -9.65 -19.01 9.28
C GLY A 98 -9.52 -17.53 9.68
N VAL A 99 -9.82 -16.60 8.77
CA VAL A 99 -10.00 -15.18 9.07
C VAL A 99 -11.49 -14.88 9.01
N ASP A 100 -11.98 -14.28 10.09
CA ASP A 100 -13.34 -13.82 10.19
C ASP A 100 -13.43 -12.43 9.59
N TRP A 101 -14.40 -12.20 8.71
CA TRP A 101 -14.60 -10.96 7.96
C TRP A 101 -16.01 -10.44 8.17
N VAL A 102 -16.13 -9.13 8.30
CA VAL A 102 -17.42 -8.43 8.37
C VAL A 102 -17.50 -7.39 7.26
N VAL A 103 -18.67 -7.24 6.66
CA VAL A 103 -18.92 -6.18 5.67
C VAL A 103 -19.07 -4.86 6.41
N ASN A 104 -18.34 -3.85 5.95
CA ASN A 104 -18.50 -2.48 6.42
C ASN A 104 -19.53 -1.78 5.53
N GLU A 105 -20.80 -1.88 5.91
CA GLU A 105 -21.93 -1.30 5.17
C GLU A 105 -21.81 0.22 4.99
N LYS A 106 -21.18 0.92 5.95
CA LYS A 106 -20.98 2.38 5.86
C LYS A 106 -20.00 2.79 4.75
N LYS A 107 -19.09 1.88 4.38
CA LYS A 107 -18.07 2.08 3.33
C LYS A 107 -18.33 1.19 2.11
N THR A 108 -19.48 0.52 2.05
CA THR A 108 -19.88 -0.34 0.94
C THR A 108 -21.02 0.36 0.20
N HIS A 109 -20.67 1.11 -0.83
CA HIS A 109 -21.59 1.88 -1.67
C HIS A 109 -20.95 2.15 -3.04
N ASP A 110 -21.74 2.58 -4.02
CA ASP A 110 -21.26 3.00 -5.35
C ASP A 110 -20.31 1.99 -6.03
N GLY A 111 -20.67 0.71 -5.98
CA GLY A 111 -19.88 -0.38 -6.59
C GLY A 111 -18.62 -0.79 -5.80
N VAL A 112 -18.32 -0.12 -4.70
CA VAL A 112 -17.21 -0.44 -3.80
C VAL A 112 -17.68 -1.38 -2.70
N LYS A 113 -16.92 -2.45 -2.43
CA LYS A 113 -17.13 -3.36 -1.30
C LYS A 113 -15.99 -3.19 -0.30
N THR A 114 -16.32 -2.89 0.95
CA THR A 114 -15.35 -2.78 2.03
C THR A 114 -15.61 -3.85 3.08
N VAL A 115 -14.60 -4.62 3.44
CA VAL A 115 -14.66 -5.64 4.49
C VAL A 115 -13.56 -5.43 5.52
N LEU A 116 -13.82 -5.83 6.76
CA LEU A 116 -12.89 -5.69 7.89
C LEU A 116 -12.65 -7.04 8.54
N SER A 117 -11.40 -7.34 8.89
CA SER A 117 -11.05 -8.55 9.62
C SER A 117 -11.60 -8.46 11.05
N TYR A 118 -12.61 -9.26 11.36
CA TYR A 118 -13.24 -9.29 12.66
C TYR A 118 -12.37 -10.01 13.69
N GLY A 119 -12.31 -9.42 14.87
CA GLY A 119 -11.69 -10.05 16.03
C GLY A 119 -10.17 -10.20 15.96
N ARG A 120 -9.49 -9.36 15.19
CA ARG A 120 -8.02 -9.27 15.16
C ARG A 120 -7.57 -7.89 15.61
N SER A 121 -6.38 -7.82 16.20
CA SER A 121 -5.76 -6.56 16.63
C SER A 121 -4.26 -6.56 16.27
N PRO A 122 -3.79 -5.68 15.37
CA PRO A 122 -4.58 -4.72 14.58
C PRO A 122 -5.56 -5.41 13.60
N SER A 123 -6.50 -4.64 13.05
CA SER A 123 -7.47 -5.08 12.04
C SER A 123 -6.96 -4.80 10.63
N ALA A 124 -7.39 -5.60 9.67
CA ALA A 124 -7.18 -5.39 8.23
C ALA A 124 -8.51 -5.03 7.55
N GLU A 125 -8.57 -3.86 6.91
CA GLU A 125 -9.66 -3.42 6.05
C GLU A 125 -9.27 -3.63 4.59
N VAL A 126 -10.15 -4.23 3.79
CA VAL A 126 -9.97 -4.41 2.36
C VAL A 126 -11.13 -3.74 1.63
N THR A 127 -10.79 -2.77 0.78
CA THR A 127 -11.72 -2.09 -0.12
C THR A 127 -11.48 -2.58 -1.54
N MET A 128 -12.55 -2.96 -2.25
CA MET A 128 -12.50 -3.48 -3.61
C MET A 128 -13.49 -2.73 -4.50
N SER A 129 -13.03 -2.25 -5.65
CA SER A 129 -13.89 -1.57 -6.63
C SER A 129 -14.82 -2.56 -7.35
N GLU A 130 -15.74 -2.01 -8.16
CA GLU A 130 -16.59 -2.80 -9.04
C GLU A 130 -15.81 -3.53 -10.15
N ARG A 131 -14.61 -3.05 -10.49
CA ARG A 131 -13.75 -3.65 -11.53
C ARG A 131 -13.20 -5.02 -11.10
N ILE A 132 -13.18 -5.30 -9.80
CA ILE A 132 -12.86 -6.62 -9.26
C ILE A 132 -14.05 -7.56 -9.46
N LYS A 133 -13.91 -8.46 -10.44
CA LYS A 133 -14.93 -9.47 -10.79
C LYS A 133 -15.06 -10.56 -9.73
N ASP A 134 -13.92 -11.06 -9.24
CA ASP A 134 -13.87 -12.13 -8.25
C ASP A 134 -13.36 -11.58 -6.91
N LYS A 135 -14.28 -10.97 -6.15
CA LYS A 135 -13.97 -10.40 -4.83
C LYS A 135 -13.68 -11.50 -3.80
N ASP A 136 -14.27 -12.68 -3.96
CA ASP A 136 -14.07 -13.79 -3.03
C ASP A 136 -12.69 -14.42 -3.17
N ALA A 137 -12.14 -14.50 -4.40
CA ALA A 137 -10.74 -14.85 -4.62
C ALA A 137 -9.78 -13.85 -3.95
N VAL A 138 -10.04 -12.54 -4.09
CA VAL A 138 -9.23 -11.49 -3.43
C VAL A 138 -9.25 -11.67 -1.91
N ILE A 139 -10.42 -11.85 -1.30
CA ILE A 139 -10.52 -12.09 0.14
C ILE A 139 -9.86 -13.40 0.54
N GLY A 140 -10.01 -14.46 -0.26
CA GLY A 140 -9.36 -15.74 -0.04
C GLY A 140 -7.83 -15.67 -0.07
N GLU A 141 -7.25 -14.84 -0.92
CA GLU A 141 -5.80 -14.64 -1.00
C GLU A 141 -5.29 -13.80 0.17
N VAL A 142 -5.93 -12.66 0.43
CA VAL A 142 -5.56 -11.76 1.54
C VAL A 142 -5.76 -12.42 2.91
N SER A 143 -6.74 -13.32 3.06
CA SER A 143 -6.93 -14.08 4.30
C SER A 143 -5.68 -14.86 4.70
N GLY A 144 -4.89 -15.34 3.74
CA GLY A 144 -3.63 -16.04 4.01
C GLY A 144 -2.65 -15.17 4.79
N ILE A 145 -2.46 -13.90 4.39
CA ILE A 145 -1.54 -12.98 5.07
C ILE A 145 -2.14 -12.38 6.34
N VAL A 146 -3.46 -12.15 6.37
CA VAL A 146 -4.18 -11.59 7.54
C VAL A 146 -4.25 -12.59 8.69
N SER A 147 -4.20 -13.89 8.40
CA SER A 147 -4.20 -14.96 9.41
C SER A 147 -3.10 -14.80 10.47
N GLY A 148 -1.98 -14.14 10.11
CA GLY A 148 -0.86 -13.86 11.00
C GLY A 148 -1.05 -12.72 12.00
N LEU A 149 -2.12 -11.90 11.89
CA LEU A 149 -2.43 -10.90 12.91
C LEU A 149 -2.96 -11.56 14.19
N ALA A 150 -2.75 -10.98 15.36
CA ALA A 150 -3.21 -11.59 16.61
C ALA A 150 -4.74 -11.71 16.64
N LYS A 151 -5.26 -12.93 16.81
CA LYS A 151 -6.70 -13.21 16.97
C LYS A 151 -7.11 -13.02 18.43
N GLN A 152 -8.20 -12.30 18.63
CA GLN A 152 -8.79 -11.97 19.94
C GLN A 152 -10.16 -12.60 20.12
N LYS A 153 -10.97 -12.63 19.06
CA LYS A 153 -12.32 -13.22 19.04
C LYS A 153 -12.60 -13.84 17.67
N ALA A 154 -13.68 -14.60 17.59
CA ALA A 154 -14.14 -15.24 16.36
C ALA A 154 -15.59 -14.86 16.06
N CYS A 155 -16.04 -15.05 14.83
CA CYS A 155 -17.48 -15.02 14.54
C CYS A 155 -18.20 -16.02 15.46
N THR A 156 -19.24 -15.57 16.16
CA THR A 156 -20.18 -16.51 16.79
C THR A 156 -20.88 -17.25 15.66
N LYS A 157 -20.89 -18.59 15.68
CA LYS A 157 -21.68 -19.36 14.71
C LYS A 157 -23.14 -18.92 14.85
N GLN A 158 -23.66 -18.20 13.86
CA GLN A 158 -25.11 -18.05 13.72
C GLN A 158 -25.61 -19.43 13.29
N GLY A 159 -26.17 -20.15 14.26
CA GLY A 159 -26.73 -21.49 14.08
C GLY A 159 -28.07 -21.45 13.37
#